data_AF-A0A972HN69-F1
#
_entry.id   AF-A0A972HN69-F1
#
_cell.length_a   1.000
_cell.length_b   1.000
_cell.length_c   1.000
_cell.angle_alpha   90.00
_cell.angle_beta   90.00
_cell.angle_gamma   90.00
#
_symmetry.space_group_name_H-M   'P 1'
#
loop_
_entity.id
_entity.type
_entity.pdbx_description
1 polymer ?
#
loop_
_entity_poly.entity_id
_entity_poly.type
_entity_poly.pdbx_seq_one_letter_code
_entity_poly.pdbx_strand_id
1 'polypeptide(L)'
;MKVPKLILRQLYTFGSLRNTDRGVRFSIKNRLSDVTITRIRRIQIDDQAMDLQQCQIEFEDGRLLPLGDISEDRPLEFSLGQVFNIICRTGNLDVGKHRLDFEIETRQYGKLHFDVEDAIPKEEITLPKIPRSDEDNYSEAIIKKRWDFVEKFTGHRLHHVTHYSFDPHVTKGNIENFIGVAQVPLGIAGPLKVNGEHAKGEFLIPLATSEGTLVASYNRGIKVVNLSGGVKCTVVDDVMQRAPVFVFDDAREARDFVRWVDEHFEQIKEEAEATSSVAKLVYIDKYLSNKFAYLRFNFRTGDAAGQNMVGRATFAACSWIQENYPNIRHFYLESNFATDKKASQVNMMRTRGKRVTAEAVVKRDVLIQYMRVEPEALFYHYNVANVGSILSGANNNGLHSPNAITAMFIATGQDVANVAESSAGLLYTELTPEGDLYISLTIPSLIVATYGGGTGLPTQRECLELMGCYGKGKVKKFAEIVAGVALAGEISLASAISSWEWVSSHEKYGRNR
;
A
#
# COMPACT_ATOMS: atom_id res chain seq x y z
N MET A 1 8.67 -11.83 28.37
CA MET A 1 8.47 -11.99 26.91
C MET A 1 9.86 -11.97 26.28
N LYS A 2 10.27 -13.00 25.53
CA LYS A 2 11.55 -12.98 24.81
C LYS A 2 11.37 -12.12 23.56
N VAL A 3 12.26 -11.15 23.34
CA VAL A 3 12.22 -10.33 22.12
C VAL A 3 12.86 -11.13 20.98
N PRO A 4 12.19 -11.31 19.83
CA PRO A 4 12.75 -12.02 18.68
C PRO A 4 14.09 -11.42 18.22
N LYS A 5 15.09 -12.27 17.95
CA LYS A 5 16.43 -11.84 17.50
C LYS A 5 16.39 -10.90 16.29
N LEU A 6 15.44 -11.13 15.39
CA LEU A 6 15.28 -10.32 14.18
C LEU A 6 14.88 -8.87 14.50
N ILE A 7 14.11 -8.65 15.56
CA ILE A 7 13.75 -7.32 16.05
C ILE A 7 14.94 -6.69 16.78
N LEU A 8 15.66 -7.46 17.59
CA LEU A 8 16.85 -6.98 18.30
C LEU A 8 17.94 -6.48 17.34
N ARG A 9 18.16 -7.16 16.20
CA ARG A 9 19.09 -6.70 15.17
C ARG A 9 18.72 -5.34 14.58
N GLN A 10 17.45 -4.96 14.58
CA GLN A 10 17.02 -3.64 14.11
C GLN A 10 17.39 -2.51 15.08
N LEU A 11 17.81 -2.82 16.31
CA LEU A 11 18.35 -1.81 17.22
C LEU A 11 19.62 -1.17 16.64
N TYR A 12 20.42 -1.90 15.87
CA TYR A 12 21.58 -1.33 15.20
C TYR A 12 21.19 -0.47 13.99
N THR A 13 21.87 0.66 13.82
CA THR A 13 21.71 1.52 12.63
C THR A 13 22.72 1.09 11.58
N PHE A 14 22.26 0.36 10.56
CA PHE A 14 23.12 -0.09 9.45
C PHE A 14 23.79 1.08 8.73
N GLY A 15 25.08 0.95 8.41
CA GLY A 15 25.91 2.00 7.82
C GLY A 15 26.36 3.08 8.81
N SER A 16 26.19 2.86 10.12
CA SER A 16 26.67 3.80 11.14
C SER A 16 28.10 3.54 11.58
N LEU A 17 28.67 2.36 11.26
CA LEU A 17 30.04 2.01 11.59
C LEU A 17 31.04 2.89 10.82
N ARG A 18 31.90 3.59 11.57
CA ARG A 18 32.94 4.43 10.99
C ARG A 18 34.13 4.59 11.92
N ASN A 19 35.29 4.75 11.33
CA ASN A 19 36.49 5.21 12.03
C ASN A 19 36.38 6.71 12.29
N THR A 20 36.77 7.14 13.47
CA THR A 20 36.84 8.55 13.90
C THR A 20 38.18 8.81 14.57
N ASP A 21 38.49 10.08 14.79
CA ASP A 21 39.65 10.52 15.58
C ASP A 21 39.63 9.99 17.03
N ARG A 22 38.45 9.64 17.57
CA ARG A 22 38.24 9.10 18.92
C ARG A 22 38.09 7.57 18.96
N GLY A 23 38.40 6.88 17.87
CA GLY A 23 38.26 5.42 17.71
C GLY A 23 37.08 5.05 16.82
N VAL A 24 36.44 3.92 17.09
CA VAL A 24 35.34 3.40 16.26
C VAL A 24 34.00 3.91 16.78
N ARG A 25 33.16 4.42 15.87
CA ARG A 25 31.81 4.90 16.17
C ARG A 25 30.75 4.10 15.43
N PHE A 26 29.63 3.83 16.09
CA PHE A 26 28.40 3.29 15.49
C PHE A 26 27.18 3.77 16.29
N SER A 27 25.97 3.52 15.78
CA SER A 27 24.73 4.03 16.37
C SER A 27 23.71 2.92 16.63
N ILE A 28 23.12 2.94 17.83
CA ILE A 28 22.00 2.07 18.23
C ILE A 28 20.76 2.95 18.39
N LYS A 29 19.65 2.57 17.75
CA LYS A 29 18.35 3.23 17.85
C LYS A 29 17.36 2.32 18.55
N ASN A 30 16.64 2.84 19.55
CA ASN A 30 15.59 2.08 20.18
C ASN A 30 14.40 1.91 19.22
N ARG A 31 14.04 0.67 18.91
CA ARG A 31 12.89 0.30 18.09
C ARG A 31 11.90 -0.64 18.80
N LEU A 32 12.07 -0.81 20.11
CA LEU A 32 11.21 -1.64 20.94
C LEU A 32 10.08 -0.79 21.53
N SER A 33 10.06 -0.65 22.85
CA SER A 33 9.24 0.28 23.64
C SER A 33 10.18 1.23 24.38
N ASP A 34 9.69 2.08 25.27
CA ASP A 34 10.55 2.70 26.27
C ASP A 34 11.23 1.59 27.11
N VAL A 35 12.56 1.63 27.20
CA VAL A 35 13.38 0.62 27.86
C VAL A 35 14.39 1.29 28.78
N THR A 36 14.65 0.66 29.92
CA THR A 36 15.66 1.08 30.88
C THR A 36 16.81 0.07 30.83
N ILE A 37 17.98 0.50 30.33
CA ILE A 37 19.20 -0.31 30.28
C ILE A 37 19.85 -0.28 31.66
N THR A 38 20.03 -1.44 32.26
CA THR A 38 20.65 -1.58 33.58
C THR A 38 22.11 -2.00 33.50
N ARG A 39 22.54 -2.63 32.41
CA ARG A 39 23.94 -3.00 32.20
C ARG A 39 24.22 -3.22 30.73
N ILE A 40 25.42 -2.83 30.29
CA ILE A 40 26.00 -3.30 29.03
C ILE A 40 27.01 -4.37 29.41
N ARG A 41 26.81 -5.61 28.95
CA ARG A 41 27.68 -6.75 29.29
C ARG A 41 28.79 -6.95 28.27
N ARG A 42 28.47 -6.79 26.98
CA ARG A 42 29.41 -7.04 25.91
C ARG A 42 29.16 -6.12 24.73
N ILE A 43 30.25 -5.58 24.23
CA ILE A 43 30.37 -5.09 22.86
C ILE A 43 31.60 -5.79 22.30
N GLN A 44 31.43 -6.47 21.17
CA GLN A 44 32.53 -7.09 20.45
C GLN A 44 32.47 -6.69 19.00
N ILE A 45 33.63 -6.39 18.43
CA ILE A 45 33.81 -6.09 17.01
C ILE A 45 34.78 -7.14 16.46
N ASP A 46 34.34 -7.87 15.44
CA ASP A 46 34.97 -9.08 14.91
C ASP A 46 35.28 -10.06 16.04
N ASP A 47 36.55 -10.39 16.25
CA ASP A 47 37.02 -11.28 17.31
C ASP A 47 37.51 -10.53 18.56
N GLN A 48 37.42 -9.19 18.57
CA GLN A 48 37.91 -8.34 19.66
C GLN A 48 36.78 -7.88 20.59
N ALA A 49 36.80 -8.32 21.84
CA ALA A 49 35.95 -7.77 22.88
C ALA A 49 36.41 -6.34 23.24
N MET A 50 35.49 -5.39 23.22
CA MET A 50 35.78 -3.99 23.56
C MET A 50 35.82 -3.82 25.09
N ASP A 51 36.79 -3.04 25.58
CA ASP A 51 36.78 -2.59 26.97
C ASP A 51 35.66 -1.56 27.16
N LEU A 52 34.66 -1.90 27.96
CA LEU A 52 33.51 -1.02 28.21
C LEU A 52 33.89 0.27 28.96
N GLN A 53 35.03 0.30 29.66
CA GLN A 53 35.58 1.53 30.24
C GLN A 53 36.10 2.50 29.16
N GLN A 54 36.44 1.97 27.98
CA GLN A 54 36.91 2.74 26.83
C GLN A 54 35.80 3.04 25.81
N CYS A 55 34.57 2.58 26.08
CA CYS A 55 33.40 2.91 25.28
C CYS A 55 32.52 3.93 26.00
N GLN A 56 31.90 4.82 25.24
CA GLN A 56 31.03 5.88 25.76
C GLN A 56 29.88 6.19 24.79
N ILE A 57 28.75 6.64 25.34
CA ILE A 57 27.63 7.20 24.58
C ILE A 57 27.89 8.69 24.38
N GLU A 58 27.81 9.14 23.14
CA GLU A 58 27.72 10.54 22.76
C GLU A 58 26.27 10.92 22.48
N PHE A 59 25.74 11.82 23.30
CA PHE A 59 24.42 12.44 23.13
C PHE A 59 24.49 13.58 22.11
N GLU A 60 23.33 13.98 21.57
CA GLU A 60 23.24 15.06 20.56
C GLU A 60 23.73 16.42 21.09
N ASP A 61 23.64 16.65 22.40
CA ASP A 61 24.14 17.84 23.10
C ASP A 61 25.68 17.81 23.34
N GLY A 62 26.37 16.77 22.87
CA GLY A 62 27.82 16.58 23.04
C GLY A 62 28.22 15.98 24.39
N ARG A 63 27.26 15.67 25.28
CA ARG A 63 27.55 14.99 26.55
C ARG A 63 28.06 13.57 26.28
N LEU A 64 29.02 13.14 27.08
CA LEU A 64 29.60 11.80 27.04
C LEU A 64 29.23 11.03 28.31
N LEU A 65 28.80 9.78 28.16
CA LEU A 65 28.53 8.85 29.27
C LEU A 65 29.33 7.57 29.05
N PRO A 66 30.33 7.25 29.91
CA PRO A 66 31.03 5.98 29.85
C PRO A 66 30.07 4.80 29.98
N LEU A 67 30.23 3.76 29.15
CA LEU A 67 29.36 2.58 29.22
C LEU A 67 29.51 1.83 30.54
N GLY A 68 30.71 1.88 31.13
CA GLY A 68 30.99 1.31 32.45
C GLY A 68 30.22 1.93 33.62
N ASP A 69 29.67 3.13 33.45
CA ASP A 69 28.90 3.83 34.50
C ASP A 69 27.43 3.36 34.56
N ILE A 70 26.97 2.63 33.54
CA ILE A 70 25.59 2.11 33.47
C ILE A 70 25.49 0.87 34.36
N SER A 71 24.67 0.97 35.40
CA SER A 71 24.48 -0.07 36.42
C SER A 71 23.03 -0.11 36.91
N GLU A 72 22.68 -1.08 37.75
CA GLU A 72 21.34 -1.13 38.36
C GLU A 72 21.02 0.12 39.22
N ASP A 73 22.05 0.67 39.87
CA ASP A 73 21.97 1.90 40.69
C ASP A 73 21.97 3.18 39.84
N ARG A 74 22.49 3.12 38.61
CA ARG A 74 22.52 4.22 37.63
C ARG A 74 22.08 3.72 36.25
N PRO A 75 20.79 3.43 36.08
CA PRO A 75 20.28 2.93 34.81
C PRO A 75 20.22 4.04 33.76
N LEU A 76 20.23 3.64 32.49
CA LEU A 76 20.07 4.55 31.36
C LEU A 76 18.66 4.37 30.76
N GLU A 77 17.88 5.45 30.74
CA GLU A 77 16.63 5.50 29.99
C GLU A 77 16.91 5.55 28.49
N PHE A 78 16.27 4.65 27.74
CA PHE A 78 16.34 4.56 26.30
C PHE A 78 14.91 4.59 25.75
N SER A 79 14.41 5.77 25.41
CA SER A 79 13.03 5.94 24.94
C SER A 79 12.85 5.45 23.50
N LEU A 80 11.62 5.07 23.13
CA LEU A 80 11.31 4.61 21.78
C LEU A 80 11.70 5.67 20.73
N GLY A 81 12.52 5.26 19.76
CA GLY A 81 13.02 6.13 18.69
C GLY A 81 14.29 6.90 19.02
N GLN A 82 14.75 6.92 20.27
CA GLN A 82 16.01 7.55 20.67
C GLN A 82 17.20 6.84 20.03
N VAL A 83 18.26 7.60 19.73
CA VAL A 83 19.51 7.10 19.15
C VAL A 83 20.67 7.36 20.10
N PHE A 84 21.50 6.35 20.32
CA PHE A 84 22.77 6.46 21.02
C PHE A 84 23.91 6.24 20.05
N ASN A 85 24.83 7.21 20.00
CA ASN A 85 26.09 7.07 19.29
C ASN A 85 27.11 6.49 20.25
N ILE A 86 27.60 5.29 19.99
CA ILE A 86 28.62 4.65 20.81
C ILE A 86 29.97 4.89 20.16
N ILE A 87 30.93 5.36 20.95
CA ILE A 87 32.33 5.54 20.55
C ILE A 87 33.15 4.62 21.43
N CYS A 88 33.89 3.69 20.83
CA CYS A 88 34.85 2.84 21.52
C CYS A 88 36.26 3.27 21.12
N ARG A 89 37.07 3.67 22.12
CA ARG A 89 38.47 4.06 21.92
C ARG A 89 39.31 2.82 21.62
N THR A 90 39.38 2.46 20.34
CA THR A 90 40.23 1.39 19.81
C THR A 90 40.94 1.91 18.54
N GLY A 91 41.81 1.09 17.97
CA GLY A 91 42.41 1.37 16.66
C GLY A 91 41.35 1.46 15.56
N ASN A 92 41.70 2.08 14.43
CA ASN A 92 40.83 2.07 13.26
C ASN A 92 40.62 0.65 12.77
N LEU A 93 39.40 0.32 12.39
CA LEU A 93 39.08 -0.92 11.69
C LEU A 93 39.48 -0.77 10.21
N ASP A 94 39.81 -1.89 9.58
CA ASP A 94 40.11 -1.90 8.15
C ASP A 94 38.88 -1.52 7.31
N VAL A 95 39.12 -1.17 6.04
CA VAL A 95 38.03 -1.03 5.08
C VAL A 95 37.48 -2.41 4.75
N GLY A 96 36.18 -2.63 4.97
CA GLY A 96 35.57 -3.94 4.75
C GLY A 96 34.39 -4.19 5.67
N LYS A 97 33.93 -5.45 5.70
CA LYS A 97 32.84 -5.89 6.57
C LYS A 97 33.39 -6.22 7.96
N HIS A 98 32.64 -5.84 8.98
CA HIS A 98 32.90 -6.15 10.38
C HIS A 98 31.64 -6.71 11.04
N ARG A 99 31.82 -7.68 11.93
CA ARG A 99 30.74 -8.25 12.74
C ARG A 99 30.69 -7.58 14.10
N LEU A 100 29.52 -7.10 14.52
CA LEU A 100 29.32 -6.52 15.85
C LEU A 100 28.39 -7.41 16.68
N ASP A 101 28.80 -7.74 17.90
CA ASP A 101 28.05 -8.56 18.86
C ASP A 101 27.74 -7.74 20.12
N PHE A 102 26.48 -7.75 20.53
CA PHE A 102 25.96 -6.93 21.63
C PHE A 102 25.25 -7.78 22.66
N GLU A 103 25.58 -7.55 23.94
CA GLU A 103 24.87 -8.13 25.07
C GLU A 103 24.52 -7.03 26.07
N ILE A 104 23.23 -6.78 26.29
CA ILE A 104 22.72 -5.75 27.20
C ILE A 104 21.66 -6.33 28.15
N GLU A 105 21.53 -5.75 29.33
CA GLU A 105 20.47 -6.07 30.30
C GLU A 105 19.53 -4.88 30.45
N THR A 106 18.24 -5.20 30.52
CA THR A 106 17.16 -4.23 30.61
C THR A 106 16.17 -4.64 31.68
N ARG A 107 15.48 -3.67 32.31
CA ARG A 107 14.43 -3.97 33.30
C ARG A 107 13.24 -4.69 32.67
N GLN A 108 12.86 -4.26 31.47
CA GLN A 108 11.63 -4.67 30.80
C GLN A 108 11.77 -6.04 30.13
N TYR A 109 12.92 -6.32 29.53
CA TYR A 109 13.13 -7.52 28.70
C TYR A 109 14.21 -8.45 29.22
N GLY A 110 14.85 -8.12 30.34
CA GLY A 110 15.99 -8.86 30.87
C GLY A 110 17.19 -8.77 29.93
N LYS A 111 17.89 -9.89 29.78
CA LYS A 111 19.09 -10.01 28.96
C LYS A 111 18.73 -10.09 27.47
N LEU A 112 19.27 -9.17 26.68
CA LEU A 112 19.14 -9.10 25.23
C LEU A 112 20.51 -9.34 24.58
N HIS A 113 20.52 -10.20 23.56
CA HIS A 113 21.72 -10.55 22.80
C HIS A 113 21.40 -10.54 21.31
N PHE A 114 22.24 -9.86 20.53
CA PHE A 114 22.12 -9.82 19.08
C PHE A 114 23.45 -9.45 18.41
N ASP A 115 23.59 -9.89 17.16
CA ASP A 115 24.75 -9.64 16.32
C ASP A 115 24.35 -9.10 14.94
N VAL A 116 25.19 -8.24 14.37
CA VAL A 116 24.97 -7.59 13.06
C VAL A 116 26.28 -7.54 12.26
N GLU A 117 26.18 -7.35 10.95
CA GLU A 117 27.33 -7.02 10.10
C GLU A 117 27.15 -5.61 9.55
N ASP A 118 28.22 -4.82 9.54
CA ASP A 118 28.28 -3.51 8.88
C ASP A 118 29.61 -3.37 8.12
N ALA A 119 29.78 -2.31 7.34
CA ALA A 119 31.01 -2.11 6.58
C ALA A 119 31.55 -0.69 6.66
N ILE A 120 32.88 -0.57 6.76
CA ILE A 120 33.57 0.71 6.60
C ILE A 120 33.87 0.92 5.11
N PRO A 121 33.34 1.98 4.49
CA PRO A 121 33.57 2.25 3.07
C PRO A 121 35.01 2.72 2.80
N LYS A 122 35.51 2.43 1.59
CA LYS A 122 36.87 2.78 1.15
C LYS A 122 37.08 4.29 0.99
N GLU A 123 36.02 5.01 0.64
CA GLU A 123 35.99 6.47 0.50
C GLU A 123 34.64 6.99 1.01
N GLU A 124 34.65 8.12 1.72
CA GLU A 124 33.44 8.83 2.12
C GLU A 124 32.92 9.61 0.89
N ILE A 125 32.08 8.97 0.08
CA ILE A 125 31.51 9.61 -1.11
C ILE A 125 30.48 10.65 -0.66
N THR A 126 30.85 11.94 -0.71
CA THR A 126 29.96 13.05 -0.41
C THR A 126 29.05 13.34 -1.59
N LEU A 127 27.94 12.60 -1.70
CA LEU A 127 26.91 12.87 -2.71
C LEU A 127 26.04 14.07 -2.32
N PRO A 128 25.54 14.86 -3.29
CA PRO A 128 24.50 15.85 -3.04
C PRO A 128 23.29 15.20 -2.36
N LYS A 129 22.83 15.80 -1.25
CA LYS A 129 21.68 15.32 -0.49
C LYS A 129 20.55 16.32 -0.57
N ILE A 130 19.32 15.81 -0.73
CA ILE A 130 18.11 16.62 -0.61
C ILE A 130 18.04 17.21 0.81
N PRO A 131 17.82 18.52 0.95
CA PRO A 131 17.66 19.13 2.27
C PRO A 131 16.55 18.45 3.09
N ARG A 132 16.91 18.08 4.32
CA ARG A 132 16.03 17.41 5.29
C ARG A 132 16.22 18.05 6.66
N SER A 133 15.15 18.08 7.46
CA SER A 133 15.15 18.49 8.86
C SER A 133 14.64 17.32 9.70
N ASP A 134 15.34 17.00 10.79
CA ASP A 134 14.95 15.92 11.70
C ASP A 134 13.94 16.40 12.76
N GLU A 135 13.92 17.70 13.07
CA GLU A 135 12.95 18.32 13.99
C GLU A 135 11.60 18.54 13.32
N ASP A 136 11.59 19.28 12.20
CA ASP A 136 10.40 19.59 11.42
C ASP A 136 10.71 19.60 9.92
N ASN A 137 10.38 18.46 9.29
CA ASN A 137 10.62 18.21 7.88
C ASN A 137 9.55 18.79 6.92
N TYR A 138 8.54 19.50 7.46
CA TYR A 138 7.40 20.07 6.73
C TYR A 138 7.25 21.59 6.94
N SER A 139 8.08 22.22 7.75
CA SER A 139 8.17 23.68 7.85
C SER A 139 8.43 24.38 6.50
N GLU A 140 7.95 25.62 6.37
CA GLU A 140 8.23 26.46 5.20
C GLU A 140 9.73 26.63 4.94
N ALA A 141 10.53 26.73 6.01
CA ALA A 141 11.98 26.91 5.92
C ALA A 141 12.67 25.72 5.24
N ILE A 142 12.34 24.47 5.61
CA ILE A 142 12.97 23.31 4.98
C ILE A 142 12.43 23.08 3.56
N ILE A 143 11.15 23.37 3.30
CA ILE A 143 10.56 23.31 1.97
C ILE A 143 11.25 24.29 1.03
N LYS A 144 11.46 25.54 1.47
CA LYS A 144 12.20 26.55 0.70
C LYS A 144 13.64 26.10 0.40
N LYS A 145 14.35 25.53 1.38
CA LYS A 145 15.69 24.96 1.14
C LYS A 145 15.67 23.88 0.05
N ARG A 146 14.62 23.06 -0.05
CA ARG A 146 14.46 22.08 -1.13
C ARG A 146 14.18 22.76 -2.48
N TRP A 147 13.39 23.82 -2.51
CA TRP A 147 13.19 24.61 -3.74
C TRP A 147 14.49 25.23 -4.24
N ASP A 148 15.24 25.88 -3.35
CA ASP A 148 16.55 26.47 -3.66
C ASP A 148 17.53 25.39 -4.14
N PHE A 149 17.48 24.20 -3.53
CA PHE A 149 18.27 23.05 -3.97
C PHE A 149 17.88 22.59 -5.39
N VAL A 150 16.58 22.46 -5.69
CA VAL A 150 16.10 22.07 -7.03
C VAL A 150 16.56 23.09 -8.06
N GLU A 151 16.38 24.39 -7.80
CA GLU A 151 16.81 25.47 -8.70
C GLU A 151 18.32 25.45 -8.91
N LYS A 152 19.12 25.32 -7.85
CA LYS A 152 20.58 25.22 -7.96
C LYS A 152 21.05 23.97 -8.71
N PHE A 153 20.39 22.83 -8.49
CA PHE A 153 20.78 21.55 -9.09
C PHE A 153 20.37 21.45 -10.55
N THR A 154 19.20 21.97 -10.91
CA THR A 154 18.62 21.81 -12.26
C THR A 154 18.76 23.05 -13.14
N GLY A 155 19.00 24.23 -12.57
CA GLY A 155 18.91 25.50 -13.27
C GLY A 155 17.48 25.98 -13.51
N HIS A 156 16.46 25.28 -12.98
CA HIS A 156 15.04 25.60 -13.21
C HIS A 156 14.29 25.95 -11.94
N ARG A 157 13.59 27.09 -11.97
CA ARG A 157 12.74 27.54 -10.87
C ARG A 157 11.34 26.92 -10.98
N LEU A 158 10.81 26.48 -9.83
CA LEU A 158 9.46 25.94 -9.74
C LEU A 158 8.44 27.07 -9.58
N HIS A 159 7.42 27.09 -10.44
CA HIS A 159 6.36 28.10 -10.41
C HIS A 159 5.01 27.56 -9.93
N HIS A 160 4.54 26.41 -10.42
CA HIS A 160 3.19 25.91 -10.07
C HIS A 160 3.20 24.90 -8.94
N VAL A 161 4.22 24.03 -8.89
CA VAL A 161 4.35 22.99 -7.87
C VAL A 161 4.28 23.58 -6.46
N THR A 162 4.86 24.76 -6.26
CA THR A 162 4.96 25.45 -4.97
C THR A 162 3.65 26.08 -4.49
N HIS A 163 2.60 26.12 -5.33
CA HIS A 163 1.31 26.70 -4.98
C HIS A 163 0.33 25.60 -4.56
N TYR A 164 0.02 25.55 -3.27
CA TYR A 164 -0.93 24.63 -2.65
C TYR A 164 -1.75 25.37 -1.58
N SER A 165 -2.95 24.85 -1.27
CA SER A 165 -3.96 25.55 -0.46
C SER A 165 -4.05 25.08 1.00
N PHE A 166 -3.07 24.31 1.49
CA PHE A 166 -3.12 23.65 2.79
C PHE A 166 -1.77 23.65 3.50
N ASP A 167 -1.78 23.46 4.82
CA ASP A 167 -0.57 23.29 5.62
C ASP A 167 0.16 21.99 5.23
N PRO A 168 1.44 22.03 4.80
CA PRO A 168 2.22 20.84 4.44
C PRO A 168 2.26 19.75 5.51
N HIS A 169 2.09 20.09 6.79
CA HIS A 169 2.05 19.11 7.88
C HIS A 169 0.95 18.06 7.72
N VAL A 170 -0.16 18.38 7.03
CA VAL A 170 -1.24 17.42 6.77
C VAL A 170 -0.79 16.26 5.88
N THR A 171 0.34 16.39 5.18
CA THR A 171 0.91 15.36 4.30
C THR A 171 1.86 14.39 5.04
N LYS A 172 2.04 14.57 6.36
CA LYS A 172 2.88 13.70 7.17
C LYS A 172 2.38 12.25 7.12
N GLY A 173 3.23 11.36 6.62
CA GLY A 173 2.90 9.94 6.40
C GLY A 173 2.31 9.64 5.01
N ASN A 174 2.11 10.65 4.17
CA ASN A 174 1.73 10.48 2.76
C ASN A 174 2.90 10.69 1.80
N ILE A 175 3.85 11.56 2.15
CA ILE A 175 5.01 11.87 1.32
C ILE A 175 6.19 12.38 2.16
N GLU A 176 7.41 12.10 1.69
CA GLU A 176 8.67 12.63 2.21
C GLU A 176 9.23 13.72 1.29
N ASN A 177 10.11 14.57 1.84
CA ASN A 177 10.78 15.62 1.07
C ASN A 177 9.82 16.52 0.28
N PHE A 178 8.69 16.90 0.89
CA PHE A 178 7.65 17.71 0.28
C PHE A 178 8.21 18.99 -0.37
N ILE A 179 7.81 19.24 -1.62
CA ILE A 179 8.11 20.46 -2.38
C ILE A 179 6.85 21.13 -2.94
N GLY A 180 5.66 20.55 -2.70
CA GLY A 180 4.41 21.06 -3.25
C GLY A 180 3.52 19.98 -3.86
N VAL A 181 2.71 20.34 -4.86
CA VAL A 181 1.65 19.49 -5.43
C VAL A 181 1.69 19.46 -6.97
N ALA A 182 1.22 18.36 -7.57
CA ALA A 182 1.21 18.18 -9.03
C ALA A 182 0.05 18.90 -9.75
N GLN A 183 -1.09 19.10 -9.07
CA GLN A 183 -2.33 19.69 -9.61
C GLN A 183 -2.89 18.93 -10.84
N VAL A 184 -3.79 17.96 -10.60
CA VAL A 184 -4.49 17.22 -11.67
C VAL A 184 -5.87 17.85 -11.89
N PRO A 185 -6.31 18.12 -13.15
CA PRO A 185 -7.65 18.67 -13.41
C PRO A 185 -8.74 17.76 -12.84
N LEU A 186 -9.78 18.37 -12.25
CA LEU A 186 -10.88 17.68 -11.61
C LEU A 186 -12.20 18.07 -12.29
N GLY A 187 -12.95 17.07 -12.76
CA GLY A 187 -14.30 17.24 -13.32
C GLY A 187 -15.36 16.49 -12.52
N ILE A 188 -16.62 16.77 -12.82
CA ILE A 188 -17.79 16.09 -12.23
C ILE A 188 -18.59 15.38 -13.35
N ALA A 189 -18.99 14.14 -13.10
CA ALA A 189 -19.97 13.41 -13.90
C ALA A 189 -21.19 13.02 -13.05
N GLY A 190 -22.37 12.94 -13.65
CA GLY A 190 -23.59 12.44 -13.00
C GLY A 190 -24.75 13.44 -12.97
N PRO A 191 -25.70 13.29 -12.01
CA PRO A 191 -25.66 12.32 -10.91
C PRO A 191 -25.79 10.87 -11.39
N LEU A 192 -25.14 9.91 -10.74
CA LEU A 192 -25.35 8.47 -10.95
C LEU A 192 -26.37 7.95 -9.94
N LYS A 193 -27.47 7.36 -10.45
CA LYS A 193 -28.47 6.68 -9.62
C LYS A 193 -28.01 5.25 -9.32
N VAL A 194 -27.71 4.98 -8.06
CA VAL A 194 -27.29 3.66 -7.56
C VAL A 194 -28.38 3.03 -6.71
N ASN A 195 -28.68 1.77 -7.02
CA ASN A 195 -29.62 0.88 -6.33
C ASN A 195 -28.82 -0.27 -5.69
N GLY A 196 -27.92 0.05 -4.76
CA GLY A 196 -27.05 -0.92 -4.09
C GLY A 196 -27.52 -1.32 -2.69
N GLU A 197 -26.75 -2.17 -2.04
CA GLU A 197 -26.99 -2.57 -0.64
C GLU A 197 -26.51 -1.46 0.31
N HIS A 198 -25.47 -0.72 -0.08
CA HIS A 198 -24.81 0.30 0.72
C HIS A 198 -24.94 1.73 0.16
N ALA A 199 -25.09 1.87 -1.15
CA ALA A 199 -25.31 3.11 -1.88
C ALA A 199 -26.73 3.11 -2.46
N LYS A 200 -27.60 3.96 -1.92
CA LYS A 200 -28.97 4.17 -2.43
C LYS A 200 -29.19 5.65 -2.67
N GLY A 201 -29.48 6.01 -3.92
CA GLY A 201 -29.73 7.40 -4.31
C GLY A 201 -28.85 7.87 -5.45
N GLU A 202 -28.69 9.19 -5.54
CA GLU A 202 -28.01 9.88 -6.64
C GLU A 202 -26.70 10.51 -6.16
N PHE A 203 -25.62 10.32 -6.92
CA PHE A 203 -24.26 10.75 -6.52
C PHE A 203 -23.56 11.52 -7.64
N LEU A 204 -23.00 12.69 -7.32
CA LEU A 204 -22.07 13.39 -8.20
C LEU A 204 -20.69 12.77 -8.09
N ILE A 205 -20.06 12.49 -9.23
CA ILE A 205 -18.85 11.68 -9.33
C ILE A 205 -17.65 12.58 -9.66
N PRO A 206 -16.71 12.80 -8.72
CA PRO A 206 -15.47 13.49 -8.99
C PRO A 206 -14.49 12.59 -9.76
N LEU A 207 -13.93 13.13 -10.84
CA LEU A 207 -13.00 12.44 -11.73
C LEU A 207 -11.78 13.34 -11.97
N ALA A 208 -10.62 12.94 -11.45
CA ALA A 208 -9.36 13.66 -11.65
C ALA A 208 -8.58 13.05 -12.83
N THR A 209 -8.43 13.80 -13.92
CA THR A 209 -7.80 13.27 -15.14
C THR A 209 -7.24 14.38 -16.04
N SER A 210 -6.24 14.04 -16.85
CA SER A 210 -5.77 14.84 -17.98
C SER A 210 -6.20 14.27 -19.34
N GLU A 211 -6.95 13.17 -19.35
CA GLU A 211 -7.47 12.55 -20.58
C GLU A 211 -8.72 13.30 -21.05
N GLY A 212 -8.62 13.91 -22.24
CA GLY A 212 -9.75 14.59 -22.89
C GLY A 212 -10.92 13.63 -23.11
N THR A 213 -12.15 14.14 -23.07
CA THR A 213 -13.41 13.39 -23.23
C THR A 213 -13.77 12.37 -22.14
N LEU A 214 -12.85 11.99 -21.24
CA LEU A 214 -13.12 10.99 -20.20
C LEU A 214 -14.37 11.36 -19.38
N VAL A 215 -14.36 12.53 -18.73
CA VAL A 215 -15.48 12.98 -17.87
C VAL A 215 -16.79 13.04 -18.65
N ALA A 216 -16.75 13.54 -19.89
CA ALA A 216 -17.92 13.64 -20.75
C ALA A 216 -18.49 12.26 -21.13
N SER A 217 -17.62 11.29 -21.43
CA SER A 217 -18.01 9.91 -21.75
C SER A 217 -18.68 9.23 -20.56
N TYR A 218 -18.07 9.32 -19.37
CA TYR A 218 -18.68 8.78 -18.15
C TYR A 218 -20.01 9.47 -17.83
N ASN A 219 -20.11 10.79 -17.98
CA ASN A 219 -21.36 11.53 -17.81
C ASN A 219 -22.47 11.06 -18.78
N ARG A 220 -22.11 10.80 -20.05
CA ARG A 220 -23.03 10.27 -21.06
C ARG A 220 -23.50 8.85 -20.71
N GLY A 221 -22.59 7.98 -20.29
CA GLY A 221 -22.90 6.63 -19.83
C GLY A 221 -23.85 6.63 -18.63
N ILE A 222 -23.57 7.47 -17.63
CA ILE A 222 -24.39 7.62 -16.44
C ILE A 222 -25.81 8.05 -16.80
N LYS A 223 -25.96 9.00 -17.73
CA LYS A 223 -27.28 9.43 -18.23
C LYS A 223 -28.08 8.25 -18.78
N VAL A 224 -27.48 7.40 -19.60
CA VAL A 224 -28.15 6.24 -20.22
C VAL A 224 -28.57 5.19 -19.18
N VAL A 225 -27.69 4.91 -18.22
CA VAL A 225 -27.99 4.03 -17.09
C VAL A 225 -29.17 4.58 -16.27
N ASN A 226 -29.18 5.87 -15.96
CA ASN A 226 -30.27 6.49 -15.18
C ASN A 226 -31.61 6.49 -15.90
N LEU A 227 -31.62 6.79 -17.20
CA LEU A 227 -32.81 6.71 -18.04
C LEU A 227 -33.38 5.29 -18.12
N SER A 228 -32.58 4.29 -17.76
CA SER A 228 -32.97 2.89 -17.71
C SER A 228 -33.21 2.37 -16.27
N GLY A 229 -33.32 3.27 -15.28
CA GLY A 229 -33.68 2.94 -13.90
C GLY A 229 -32.55 3.04 -12.88
N GLY A 230 -31.32 3.31 -13.32
CA GLY A 230 -30.11 3.34 -12.49
C GLY A 230 -29.37 2.01 -12.49
N VAL A 231 -28.21 1.98 -11.82
CA VAL A 231 -27.37 0.79 -11.72
C VAL A 231 -27.64 0.05 -10.42
N LYS A 232 -27.76 -1.28 -10.48
CA LYS A 232 -27.83 -2.13 -9.29
C LYS A 232 -26.43 -2.61 -8.94
N CYS A 233 -26.04 -2.51 -7.67
CA CYS A 233 -24.70 -2.90 -7.23
C CYS A 233 -24.77 -3.86 -6.04
N THR A 234 -23.85 -4.83 -6.00
CA THR A 234 -23.76 -5.85 -4.94
C THR A 234 -22.30 -6.04 -4.53
N VAL A 235 -22.00 -5.99 -3.23
CA VAL A 235 -20.66 -6.33 -2.72
C VAL A 235 -20.63 -7.81 -2.35
N VAL A 236 -20.01 -8.62 -3.19
CA VAL A 236 -19.97 -10.08 -3.07
C VAL A 236 -19.04 -10.53 -1.94
N ASP A 237 -17.88 -9.89 -1.79
CA ASP A 237 -16.87 -10.30 -0.82
C ASP A 237 -15.92 -9.14 -0.47
N ASP A 238 -15.25 -9.26 0.68
CA ASP A 238 -14.36 -8.24 1.25
C ASP A 238 -13.25 -8.87 2.08
N VAL A 239 -12.06 -8.98 1.48
CA VAL A 239 -10.86 -9.55 2.10
C VAL A 239 -9.58 -8.90 1.58
N MET A 240 -8.68 -8.51 2.47
CA MET A 240 -7.35 -8.00 2.15
C MET A 240 -6.28 -9.00 2.59
N GLN A 241 -5.21 -9.12 1.79
CA GLN A 241 -4.22 -10.19 1.97
C GLN A 241 -2.80 -9.69 2.18
N ARG A 242 -2.05 -10.55 2.90
CA ARG A 242 -0.60 -10.64 2.85
C ARG A 242 -0.22 -12.10 2.62
N ALA A 243 0.80 -12.35 1.80
CA ALA A 243 1.21 -13.72 1.48
C ALA A 243 2.70 -13.95 1.79
N PRO A 244 3.02 -14.46 2.99
CA PRO A 244 4.34 -15.00 3.28
C PRO A 244 4.63 -16.32 2.57
N VAL A 245 5.93 -16.63 2.47
CA VAL A 245 6.43 -17.94 2.06
C VAL A 245 7.42 -18.49 3.07
N PHE A 246 7.29 -19.80 3.34
CA PHE A 246 8.18 -20.58 4.20
C PHE A 246 8.92 -21.61 3.35
N VAL A 247 10.22 -21.75 3.57
CA VAL A 247 11.11 -22.64 2.80
C VAL A 247 11.66 -23.73 3.71
N PHE A 248 11.65 -24.97 3.21
CA PHE A 248 12.04 -26.19 3.92
C PHE A 248 13.18 -26.92 3.22
N ASP A 249 13.62 -28.05 3.77
CA ASP A 249 14.63 -28.89 3.11
C ASP A 249 14.06 -29.66 1.93
N ASP A 250 12.80 -30.11 2.04
CA ASP A 250 12.09 -30.81 0.98
C ASP A 250 10.57 -30.52 0.93
N ALA A 251 9.90 -31.10 -0.07
CA ALA A 251 8.48 -30.92 -0.30
C ALA A 251 7.58 -31.61 0.75
N ARG A 252 8.06 -32.65 1.43
CA ARG A 252 7.30 -33.36 2.48
C ARG A 252 7.23 -32.49 3.72
N GLU A 253 8.34 -31.87 4.11
CA GLU A 253 8.37 -30.91 5.22
C GLU A 253 7.43 -29.73 4.97
N ALA A 254 7.41 -29.18 3.75
CA ALA A 254 6.49 -28.10 3.38
C ALA A 254 5.02 -28.53 3.48
N ARG A 255 4.68 -29.75 3.05
CA ARG A 255 3.34 -30.33 3.20
C ARG A 255 2.96 -30.53 4.66
N ASP A 256 3.87 -31.09 5.45
CA ASP A 256 3.62 -31.39 6.86
C ASP A 256 3.49 -30.09 7.68
N PHE A 257 4.23 -29.04 7.32
CA PHE A 257 4.04 -27.69 7.83
C PHE A 257 2.62 -27.15 7.54
N VAL A 258 2.09 -27.32 6.34
CA VAL A 258 0.71 -26.88 6.02
C VAL A 258 -0.33 -27.62 6.87
N ARG A 259 -0.15 -28.91 7.13
CA ARG A 259 -1.02 -29.66 8.05
C ARG A 259 -0.94 -29.12 9.47
N TRP A 260 0.26 -28.82 9.94
CA TRP A 260 0.46 -28.20 11.25
C TRP A 260 -0.20 -26.81 11.35
N VAL A 261 -0.13 -25.99 10.29
CA VAL A 261 -0.84 -24.70 10.21
C VAL A 261 -2.35 -24.88 10.32
N ASP A 262 -2.90 -25.94 9.73
CA ASP A 262 -4.33 -26.27 9.86
C ASP A 262 -4.73 -26.65 11.27
N GLU A 263 -3.91 -27.47 11.94
CA GLU A 263 -4.13 -27.88 13.33
C GLU A 263 -4.02 -26.71 14.32
N HIS A 264 -3.26 -25.67 13.98
CA HIS A 264 -2.96 -24.53 14.85
C HIS A 264 -3.57 -23.20 14.35
N PHE A 265 -4.57 -23.26 13.46
CA PHE A 265 -5.17 -22.06 12.86
C PHE A 265 -5.71 -21.08 13.90
N GLU A 266 -6.34 -21.57 14.97
CA GLU A 266 -6.92 -20.71 16.02
C GLU A 266 -5.84 -19.94 16.80
N GLN A 267 -4.71 -20.58 17.13
CA GLN A 267 -3.58 -19.90 17.77
C GLN A 267 -2.94 -18.88 16.83
N ILE A 268 -2.75 -19.24 15.55
CA ILE A 268 -2.23 -18.32 14.52
C ILE A 268 -3.15 -17.11 14.37
N LYS A 269 -4.47 -17.33 14.43
CA LYS A 269 -5.50 -16.29 14.37
C LYS A 269 -5.45 -15.38 15.58
N GLU A 270 -5.33 -15.92 16.79
CA GLU A 270 -5.20 -15.14 18.03
C GLU A 270 -4.02 -14.16 17.94
N GLU A 271 -2.85 -14.65 17.54
CA GLU A 271 -1.63 -13.86 17.39
C GLU A 271 -1.76 -12.79 16.30
N ALA A 272 -2.42 -13.11 15.18
CA ALA A 272 -2.67 -12.14 14.11
C ALA A 272 -3.57 -10.98 14.60
N GLU A 273 -4.68 -11.33 15.26
CA GLU A 273 -5.70 -10.38 15.70
C GLU A 273 -5.28 -9.57 16.93
N ALA A 274 -4.31 -10.04 17.72
CA ALA A 274 -3.75 -9.29 18.85
C ALA A 274 -3.14 -7.94 18.43
N THR A 275 -2.74 -7.79 17.16
CA THR A 275 -2.13 -6.56 16.63
C THR A 275 -3.12 -5.47 16.26
N SER A 276 -4.43 -5.76 16.20
CA SER A 276 -5.44 -4.81 15.75
C SER A 276 -6.85 -5.16 16.22
N SER A 277 -7.57 -4.16 16.74
CA SER A 277 -9.00 -4.29 17.03
C SER A 277 -9.89 -4.38 15.77
N VAL A 278 -9.35 -4.11 14.58
CA VAL A 278 -10.10 -4.05 13.31
C VAL A 278 -9.78 -5.23 12.39
N ALA A 279 -8.52 -5.66 12.32
CA ALA A 279 -8.12 -6.77 11.46
C ALA A 279 -8.68 -8.09 12.00
N LYS A 280 -9.43 -8.82 11.17
CA LYS A 280 -9.96 -10.14 11.53
C LYS A 280 -9.52 -11.20 10.53
N LEU A 281 -8.76 -12.20 10.97
CA LEU A 281 -8.27 -13.27 10.10
C LEU A 281 -9.43 -14.22 9.81
N VAL A 282 -9.80 -14.31 8.53
CA VAL A 282 -10.92 -15.13 8.07
C VAL A 282 -10.44 -16.53 7.75
N TYR A 283 -9.41 -16.66 6.93
CA TYR A 283 -8.83 -17.93 6.51
C TYR A 283 -7.42 -17.73 5.93
N ILE A 284 -6.68 -18.83 5.77
CA ILE A 284 -5.37 -18.87 5.10
C ILE A 284 -5.49 -19.81 3.89
N ASP A 285 -5.32 -19.29 2.68
CA ASP A 285 -5.11 -20.17 1.52
C ASP A 285 -3.67 -20.68 1.55
N LYS A 286 -3.46 -21.94 1.17
CA LYS A 286 -2.13 -22.55 1.13
C LYS A 286 -1.82 -23.04 -0.27
N TYR A 287 -0.63 -22.71 -0.75
CA TYR A 287 -0.12 -23.17 -2.03
C TYR A 287 1.27 -23.76 -1.82
N LEU A 288 1.48 -24.98 -2.31
CA LEU A 288 2.75 -25.69 -2.22
C LEU A 288 3.41 -25.72 -3.59
N SER A 289 4.71 -25.45 -3.63
CA SER A 289 5.54 -25.64 -4.82
C SER A 289 6.99 -25.89 -4.40
N ASN A 290 7.62 -26.92 -4.97
CA ASN A 290 8.93 -27.39 -4.53
C ASN A 290 8.93 -27.66 -3.01
N LYS A 291 9.89 -27.09 -2.29
CA LYS A 291 10.03 -27.09 -0.83
C LYS A 291 9.48 -25.81 -0.18
N PHE A 292 8.53 -25.14 -0.84
CA PHE A 292 7.97 -23.86 -0.40
C PHE A 292 6.50 -24.02 -0.02
N ALA A 293 6.10 -23.38 1.08
CA ALA A 293 4.71 -23.21 1.48
C ALA A 293 4.35 -21.72 1.46
N TYR A 294 3.52 -21.34 0.50
CA TYR A 294 2.94 -20.00 0.42
C TYR A 294 1.64 -19.99 1.23
N LEU A 295 1.56 -19.09 2.21
CA LEU A 295 0.37 -18.91 3.02
C LEU A 295 -0.22 -17.55 2.71
N ARG A 296 -1.38 -17.48 2.06
CA ARG A 296 -2.07 -16.22 1.78
C ARG A 296 -3.09 -15.97 2.89
N PHE A 297 -2.74 -15.10 3.83
CA PHE A 297 -3.59 -14.73 4.94
C PHE A 297 -4.67 -13.76 4.46
N ASN A 298 -5.95 -14.06 4.72
CA ASN A 298 -7.09 -13.27 4.26
C ASN A 298 -7.81 -12.61 5.45
N PHE A 299 -7.82 -11.27 5.50
CA PHE A 299 -8.38 -10.50 6.60
C PHE A 299 -9.55 -9.61 6.19
N ARG A 300 -10.49 -9.38 7.10
CA ARG A 300 -11.38 -8.20 7.04
C ARG A 300 -10.68 -7.01 7.69
N THR A 301 -10.85 -5.81 7.12
CA THR A 301 -10.08 -4.61 7.51
C THR A 301 -10.93 -3.37 7.81
N GLY A 302 -12.25 -3.53 7.97
CA GLY A 302 -13.17 -2.41 8.14
C GLY A 302 -13.15 -1.49 6.91
N ASP A 303 -13.04 -0.17 7.14
CA ASP A 303 -13.05 0.86 6.08
C ASP A 303 -11.67 1.25 5.53
N ALA A 304 -10.60 0.72 6.10
CA ALA A 304 -9.26 0.92 5.58
C ALA A 304 -8.98 -0.05 4.42
N ALA A 305 -8.17 0.38 3.44
CA ALA A 305 -7.66 -0.52 2.41
C ALA A 305 -6.88 -1.69 3.04
N GLY A 306 -6.15 -1.41 4.13
CA GLY A 306 -5.73 -2.43 5.08
C GLY A 306 -4.35 -3.04 4.84
N GLN A 307 -3.59 -2.66 3.80
CA GLN A 307 -2.30 -3.29 3.47
C GLN A 307 -1.29 -3.26 4.62
N ASN A 308 -1.15 -2.12 5.31
CA ASN A 308 -0.25 -1.98 6.46
C ASN A 308 -0.75 -2.77 7.67
N MET A 309 -2.07 -2.77 7.88
CA MET A 309 -2.71 -3.46 9.00
C MET A 309 -2.52 -4.98 8.88
N VAL A 310 -2.82 -5.55 7.71
CA VAL A 310 -2.65 -7.00 7.46
C VAL A 310 -1.18 -7.40 7.43
N GLY A 311 -0.27 -6.50 6.99
CA GLY A 311 1.17 -6.74 7.04
C GLY A 311 1.67 -6.95 8.48
N ARG A 312 1.25 -6.09 9.42
CA ARG A 312 1.60 -6.23 10.84
C ARG A 312 0.96 -7.47 11.48
N ALA A 313 -0.32 -7.72 11.21
CA ALA A 313 -1.01 -8.90 11.73
C ALA A 313 -0.36 -10.21 11.26
N THR A 314 -0.03 -10.28 9.97
CA THR A 314 0.65 -11.44 9.39
C THR A 314 2.06 -11.59 9.95
N PHE A 315 2.78 -10.50 10.18
CA PHE A 315 4.11 -10.55 10.80
C PHE A 315 4.07 -11.12 12.22
N ALA A 316 3.10 -10.73 13.04
CA ALA A 316 2.93 -11.29 14.38
C ALA A 316 2.62 -12.80 14.33
N ALA A 317 1.63 -13.18 13.51
CA ALA A 317 1.27 -14.58 13.30
C ALA A 317 2.47 -15.43 12.81
N CYS A 318 3.24 -14.91 11.83
CA CYS A 318 4.40 -15.62 11.30
C CYS A 318 5.59 -15.65 12.28
N SER A 319 5.68 -14.69 13.20
CA SER A 319 6.70 -14.73 14.26
C SER A 319 6.38 -15.87 15.23
N TRP A 320 5.11 -16.00 15.63
CA TRP A 320 4.66 -17.13 16.45
C TRP A 320 4.87 -18.47 15.75
N ILE A 321 4.55 -18.58 14.44
CA ILE A 321 4.80 -19.79 13.65
C ILE A 321 6.29 -20.18 13.68
N GLN A 322 7.19 -19.22 13.48
CA GLN A 322 8.64 -19.49 13.50
C GLN A 322 9.15 -19.91 14.88
N GLU A 323 8.53 -19.46 15.96
CA GLU A 323 8.88 -19.86 17.32
C GLU A 323 8.37 -21.27 17.68
N ASN A 324 7.27 -21.70 17.06
CA ASN A 324 6.59 -22.95 17.39
C ASN A 324 6.81 -24.08 16.35
N TYR A 325 7.45 -23.80 15.21
CA TYR A 325 7.77 -24.79 14.19
C TYR A 325 9.27 -24.80 13.82
N PRO A 326 10.05 -25.81 14.26
CA PRO A 326 11.52 -25.77 14.22
C PRO A 326 12.16 -25.98 12.84
N ASN A 327 11.43 -26.51 11.84
CA ASN A 327 12.04 -26.95 10.58
C ASN A 327 12.05 -25.88 9.46
N ILE A 328 11.68 -24.63 9.75
CA ILE A 328 11.72 -23.54 8.75
C ILE A 328 13.17 -23.13 8.49
N ARG A 329 13.59 -23.13 7.20
CA ARG A 329 14.92 -22.68 6.77
C ARG A 329 14.96 -21.20 6.42
N HIS A 330 13.97 -20.74 5.66
CA HIS A 330 13.82 -19.34 5.30
C HIS A 330 12.36 -18.90 5.37
N PHE A 331 12.19 -17.61 5.64
CA PHE A 331 10.88 -16.95 5.72
C PHE A 331 10.96 -15.58 5.05
N TYR A 332 9.95 -15.28 4.24
CA TYR A 332 9.73 -13.96 3.67
C TYR A 332 8.27 -13.56 3.89
N LEU A 333 8.05 -12.35 4.42
CA LEU A 333 6.70 -11.85 4.75
C LEU A 333 5.84 -11.58 3.50
N GLU A 334 6.46 -11.24 2.37
CA GLU A 334 5.80 -11.05 1.09
C GLU A 334 6.52 -11.86 0.01
N SER A 335 5.74 -12.65 -0.72
CA SER A 335 6.22 -13.61 -1.70
C SER A 335 5.71 -13.34 -3.12
N ASN A 336 5.18 -12.14 -3.37
CA ASN A 336 4.40 -11.74 -4.56
C ASN A 336 3.07 -12.48 -4.74
N PHE A 337 2.63 -13.28 -3.76
CA PHE A 337 1.41 -14.11 -3.88
C PHE A 337 0.17 -13.46 -3.25
N ALA A 338 0.29 -12.25 -2.69
CA ALA A 338 -0.85 -11.54 -2.13
C ALA A 338 -1.96 -11.28 -3.17
N THR A 339 -1.73 -10.85 -4.42
CA THR A 339 -0.57 -10.19 -5.04
C THR A 339 -0.81 -8.69 -5.00
N ASP A 340 0.09 -7.88 -4.43
CA ASP A 340 -0.13 -6.43 -4.24
C ASP A 340 0.48 -5.62 -5.38
N LYS A 341 -0.26 -4.71 -6.02
CA LYS A 341 0.16 -3.80 -7.10
C LYS A 341 0.65 -4.50 -8.38
N LYS A 342 0.16 -5.71 -8.67
CA LYS A 342 0.34 -6.39 -9.97
C LYS A 342 -0.93 -7.13 -10.37
N ALA A 343 -1.23 -7.16 -11.67
CA ALA A 343 -2.27 -8.03 -12.20
C ALA A 343 -1.93 -9.50 -11.90
N SER A 344 -2.91 -10.28 -11.44
CA SER A 344 -2.70 -11.70 -11.12
C SER A 344 -3.99 -12.51 -11.28
N GLN A 345 -3.85 -13.78 -11.70
CA GLN A 345 -4.98 -14.70 -11.77
C GLN A 345 -5.55 -15.04 -10.39
N VAL A 346 -4.71 -15.08 -9.36
CA VAL A 346 -5.18 -15.36 -7.99
C VAL A 346 -6.15 -14.28 -7.52
N ASN A 347 -5.90 -12.99 -7.82
CA ASN A 347 -6.82 -11.90 -7.48
C ASN A 347 -8.13 -11.93 -8.31
N MET A 348 -8.09 -12.53 -9.51
CA MET A 348 -9.30 -12.74 -10.32
C MET A 348 -10.18 -13.84 -9.72
N MET A 349 -9.57 -14.97 -9.33
CA MET A 349 -10.27 -16.13 -8.78
C MET A 349 -10.67 -15.96 -7.31
N ARG A 350 -9.80 -15.33 -6.51
CA ARG A 350 -9.96 -15.07 -5.08
C ARG A 350 -9.94 -13.57 -4.85
N THR A 351 -11.00 -13.05 -4.24
CA THR A 351 -11.16 -11.62 -3.93
C THR A 351 -9.91 -11.00 -3.30
N ARG A 352 -9.58 -9.76 -3.67
CA ARG A 352 -8.59 -8.91 -2.99
C ARG A 352 -9.12 -7.48 -2.88
N GLY A 353 -9.25 -6.96 -1.66
CA GLY A 353 -10.10 -5.80 -1.41
C GLY A 353 -11.56 -6.20 -1.49
N LYS A 354 -12.33 -5.53 -2.34
CA LYS A 354 -13.77 -5.74 -2.55
C LYS A 354 -14.00 -6.46 -3.87
N ARG A 355 -14.81 -7.51 -3.84
CA ARG A 355 -15.45 -8.05 -5.05
C ARG A 355 -16.81 -7.39 -5.18
N VAL A 356 -17.02 -6.63 -6.24
CA VAL A 356 -18.25 -5.86 -6.44
C VAL A 356 -18.76 -6.04 -7.86
N THR A 357 -20.07 -6.24 -7.99
CA THR A 357 -20.77 -6.37 -9.26
C THR A 357 -21.72 -5.19 -9.43
N ALA A 358 -21.65 -4.53 -10.58
CA ALA A 358 -22.60 -3.53 -11.03
C ALA A 358 -23.35 -4.07 -12.26
N GLU A 359 -24.67 -3.97 -12.29
CA GLU A 359 -25.52 -4.48 -13.36
C GLU A 359 -26.65 -3.49 -13.72
N ALA A 360 -27.03 -3.47 -15.00
CA ALA A 360 -28.13 -2.65 -15.50
C ALA A 360 -28.79 -3.31 -16.71
N VAL A 361 -30.11 -3.10 -16.85
CA VAL A 361 -30.83 -3.35 -18.11
C VAL A 361 -31.00 -2.01 -18.81
N VAL A 362 -30.28 -1.81 -19.90
CA VAL A 362 -30.34 -0.57 -20.69
C VAL A 362 -31.42 -0.70 -21.74
N LYS A 363 -32.38 0.24 -21.72
CA LYS A 363 -33.53 0.21 -22.64
C LYS A 363 -33.11 0.45 -24.08
N ARG A 364 -33.68 -0.31 -25.02
CA ARG A 364 -33.42 -0.21 -26.45
C ARG A 364 -33.55 1.23 -26.96
N ASP A 365 -34.70 1.85 -26.72
CA ASP A 365 -34.98 3.21 -27.19
C ASP A 365 -33.98 4.23 -26.64
N VAL A 366 -33.51 4.04 -25.41
CA VAL A 366 -32.50 4.90 -24.79
C VAL A 366 -31.15 4.77 -25.50
N LEU A 367 -30.71 3.55 -25.82
CA LEU A 367 -29.48 3.33 -26.59
C LEU A 367 -29.57 3.93 -27.99
N ILE A 368 -30.66 3.68 -28.72
CA ILE A 368 -30.86 4.23 -30.06
C ILE A 368 -30.87 5.77 -30.02
N GLN A 369 -31.63 6.35 -29.11
CA GLN A 369 -31.83 7.80 -29.06
C GLN A 369 -30.57 8.55 -28.60
N TYR A 370 -29.88 8.07 -27.57
CA TYR A 370 -28.79 8.82 -26.93
C TYR A 370 -27.39 8.34 -27.29
N MET A 371 -27.28 7.09 -27.73
CA MET A 371 -26.00 6.46 -28.09
C MET A 371 -25.92 6.08 -29.57
N ARG A 372 -27.03 6.16 -30.32
CA ARG A 372 -27.11 5.87 -31.76
C ARG A 372 -26.59 4.48 -32.12
N VAL A 373 -26.90 3.51 -31.28
CA VAL A 373 -26.51 2.12 -31.44
C VAL A 373 -27.63 1.20 -31.00
N GLU A 374 -27.78 0.08 -31.70
CA GLU A 374 -28.72 -0.98 -31.35
C GLU A 374 -28.14 -1.93 -30.28
N PRO A 375 -28.95 -2.47 -29.35
CA PRO A 375 -28.52 -3.47 -28.36
C PRO A 375 -27.75 -4.64 -28.97
N GLU A 376 -28.20 -5.16 -30.12
CA GLU A 376 -27.58 -6.29 -30.82
C GLU A 376 -26.15 -5.99 -31.25
N ALA A 377 -25.88 -4.76 -31.67
CA ALA A 377 -24.53 -4.34 -32.08
C ALA A 377 -23.57 -4.32 -30.90
N LEU A 378 -24.02 -3.88 -29.72
CA LEU A 378 -23.21 -3.91 -28.50
C LEU A 378 -22.99 -5.34 -28.01
N PHE A 379 -24.04 -6.16 -27.98
CA PHE A 379 -23.93 -7.57 -27.63
C PHE A 379 -22.92 -8.29 -28.52
N TYR A 380 -23.01 -8.11 -29.85
CA TYR A 380 -22.07 -8.70 -30.79
C TYR A 380 -20.64 -8.17 -30.59
N HIS A 381 -20.47 -6.85 -30.43
CA HIS A 381 -19.16 -6.22 -30.21
C HIS A 381 -18.47 -6.78 -28.95
N TYR A 382 -19.20 -6.95 -27.83
CA TYR A 382 -18.59 -7.51 -26.62
C TYR A 382 -18.19 -8.99 -26.76
N ASN A 383 -18.92 -9.78 -27.55
CA ASN A 383 -18.49 -11.14 -27.87
C ASN A 383 -17.16 -11.15 -28.66
N VAL A 384 -17.01 -10.24 -29.61
CA VAL A 384 -15.75 -10.06 -30.37
C VAL A 384 -14.62 -9.57 -29.46
N ALA A 385 -14.87 -8.55 -28.64
CA ALA A 385 -13.89 -8.00 -27.70
C ALA A 385 -13.41 -9.05 -26.69
N ASN A 386 -14.31 -9.91 -26.21
CA ASN A 386 -13.97 -10.99 -25.28
C ASN A 386 -12.95 -11.97 -25.87
N VAL A 387 -13.09 -12.35 -27.15
CA VAL A 387 -12.08 -13.18 -27.84
C VAL A 387 -10.73 -12.46 -27.91
N GLY A 388 -10.73 -11.15 -28.20
CA GLY A 388 -9.52 -10.32 -28.19
C GLY A 388 -8.83 -10.27 -26.82
N SER A 389 -9.59 -10.11 -25.75
CA SER A 389 -9.06 -10.10 -24.37
C SER A 389 -8.45 -11.43 -23.96
N ILE A 390 -9.06 -12.55 -24.36
CA ILE A 390 -8.48 -13.89 -24.13
C ILE A 390 -7.16 -14.05 -24.87
N LEU A 391 -7.12 -13.70 -26.17
CA LEU A 391 -5.91 -13.83 -26.99
C LEU A 391 -4.75 -12.97 -26.48
N SER A 392 -5.05 -11.77 -25.96
CA SER A 392 -4.05 -10.85 -25.42
C SER A 392 -3.63 -11.16 -23.97
N GLY A 393 -4.35 -12.04 -23.28
CA GLY A 393 -4.12 -12.32 -21.86
C GLY A 393 -4.50 -11.15 -20.94
N ALA A 394 -5.42 -10.28 -21.37
CA ALA A 394 -5.90 -9.16 -20.55
C ALA A 394 -6.61 -9.66 -19.29
N ASN A 395 -6.40 -8.97 -18.16
CA ASN A 395 -7.13 -9.23 -16.91
C ASN A 395 -8.54 -8.61 -16.88
N ASN A 396 -8.96 -8.03 -18.01
CA ASN A 396 -10.21 -7.34 -18.19
C ASN A 396 -10.73 -7.60 -19.61
N ASN A 397 -11.97 -8.06 -19.71
CA ASN A 397 -12.64 -8.28 -21.01
C ASN A 397 -13.59 -7.14 -21.42
N GLY A 398 -13.72 -6.10 -20.58
CA GLY A 398 -14.27 -4.81 -20.94
C GLY A 398 -13.25 -3.91 -21.64
N LEU A 399 -13.63 -2.66 -21.87
CA LEU A 399 -12.92 -1.72 -22.71
C LEU A 399 -12.02 -0.77 -21.91
N HIS A 400 -12.50 -0.20 -20.79
CA HIS A 400 -11.78 0.89 -20.11
C HIS A 400 -12.14 1.14 -18.63
N SER A 401 -12.60 0.15 -17.87
CA SER A 401 -12.75 0.31 -16.41
C SER A 401 -11.52 0.92 -15.68
N PRO A 402 -10.25 0.73 -16.12
CA PRO A 402 -9.10 1.41 -15.51
C PRO A 402 -9.20 2.93 -15.56
N ASN A 403 -9.84 3.53 -16.57
CA ASN A 403 -9.96 4.97 -16.72
C ASN A 403 -10.79 5.59 -15.60
N ALA A 404 -11.98 5.05 -15.32
CA ALA A 404 -12.83 5.49 -14.21
C ALA A 404 -12.13 5.28 -12.87
N ILE A 405 -11.60 4.08 -12.65
CA ILE A 405 -11.00 3.69 -11.38
C ILE A 405 -9.82 4.60 -11.08
N THR A 406 -8.93 4.84 -12.05
CA THR A 406 -7.78 5.75 -11.88
C THR A 406 -8.23 7.18 -11.57
N ALA A 407 -9.20 7.70 -12.34
CA ALA A 407 -9.67 9.07 -12.15
C ALA A 407 -10.34 9.28 -10.78
N MET A 408 -11.13 8.30 -10.32
CA MET A 408 -11.71 8.32 -8.98
C MET A 408 -10.65 8.10 -7.90
N PHE A 409 -9.64 7.26 -8.13
CA PHE A 409 -8.58 6.98 -7.16
C PHE A 409 -7.76 8.23 -6.85
N ILE A 410 -7.36 8.97 -7.88
CA ILE A 410 -6.65 10.25 -7.74
C ILE A 410 -7.56 11.28 -7.03
N ALA A 411 -8.82 11.38 -7.46
CA ALA A 411 -9.77 12.34 -6.89
C ALA A 411 -10.06 12.07 -5.42
N THR A 412 -10.04 10.81 -4.96
CA THR A 412 -10.49 10.42 -3.62
C THR A 412 -9.38 9.92 -2.70
N GLY A 413 -8.11 10.04 -3.12
CA GLY A 413 -6.96 9.74 -2.25
C GLY A 413 -6.73 8.25 -2.01
N GLN A 414 -7.10 7.42 -2.97
CA GLN A 414 -6.77 6.00 -2.97
C GLN A 414 -5.31 5.79 -3.37
N ASP A 415 -4.78 4.59 -3.14
CA ASP A 415 -3.47 4.20 -3.66
C ASP A 415 -3.59 3.89 -5.16
N VAL A 416 -3.18 4.84 -6.00
CA VAL A 416 -3.28 4.75 -7.47
C VAL A 416 -2.51 3.55 -8.03
N ALA A 417 -1.46 3.07 -7.34
CA ALA A 417 -0.75 1.87 -7.81
C ALA A 417 -1.61 0.60 -7.71
N ASN A 418 -2.67 0.59 -6.89
CA ASN A 418 -3.62 -0.52 -6.86
C ASN A 418 -4.54 -0.58 -8.09
N VAL A 419 -4.49 0.39 -9.01
CA VAL A 419 -5.10 0.25 -10.35
C VAL A 419 -4.54 -0.95 -11.09
N ALA A 420 -3.28 -1.35 -10.84
CA ALA A 420 -2.69 -2.57 -11.42
C ALA A 420 -3.50 -3.84 -11.09
N GLU A 421 -4.35 -3.81 -10.06
CA GLU A 421 -5.20 -4.91 -9.63
C GLU A 421 -6.69 -4.59 -9.77
N SER A 422 -7.08 -3.37 -9.38
CA SER A 422 -8.46 -2.90 -9.41
C SER A 422 -8.98 -2.73 -10.84
N SER A 423 -8.08 -2.64 -11.82
CA SER A 423 -8.40 -2.66 -13.26
C SER A 423 -9.05 -3.96 -13.75
N ALA A 424 -8.93 -5.06 -13.00
CA ALA A 424 -9.51 -6.33 -13.40
C ALA A 424 -11.03 -6.21 -13.57
N GLY A 425 -11.58 -6.80 -14.62
CA GLY A 425 -12.98 -6.64 -14.98
C GLY A 425 -13.53 -7.87 -15.68
N LEU A 426 -14.64 -8.37 -15.18
CA LEU A 426 -15.43 -9.43 -15.80
C LEU A 426 -16.74 -8.82 -16.27
N LEU A 427 -16.75 -8.42 -17.54
CA LEU A 427 -17.90 -7.87 -18.23
C LEU A 427 -18.70 -8.99 -18.90
N TYR A 428 -20.02 -8.90 -18.78
CA TYR A 428 -20.98 -9.78 -19.43
C TYR A 428 -22.13 -8.98 -20.02
N THR A 429 -22.62 -9.42 -21.17
CA THR A 429 -23.81 -8.86 -21.83
C THR A 429 -24.74 -9.96 -22.32
N GLU A 430 -26.03 -9.68 -22.30
CA GLU A 430 -27.07 -10.50 -22.93
C GLU A 430 -28.20 -9.61 -23.46
N LEU A 431 -28.94 -10.10 -24.45
CA LEU A 431 -30.17 -9.48 -24.93
C LEU A 431 -31.34 -10.00 -24.11
N THR A 432 -32.16 -9.11 -23.59
CA THR A 432 -33.40 -9.52 -22.90
C THR A 432 -34.46 -9.98 -23.92
N PRO A 433 -35.49 -10.72 -23.52
CA PRO A 433 -36.60 -11.09 -24.41
C PRO A 433 -37.30 -9.89 -25.06
N GLU A 434 -37.28 -8.73 -24.40
CA GLU A 434 -37.84 -7.46 -24.89
C GLU A 434 -36.92 -6.73 -25.88
N GLY A 435 -35.72 -7.26 -26.13
CA GLY A 435 -34.73 -6.64 -27.01
C GLY A 435 -33.93 -5.51 -26.36
N ASP A 436 -33.94 -5.41 -25.02
CA ASP A 436 -33.06 -4.52 -24.25
C ASP A 436 -31.68 -5.16 -24.05
N LEU A 437 -30.69 -4.38 -23.58
CA LEU A 437 -29.36 -4.88 -23.25
C LEU A 437 -29.19 -5.05 -21.74
N TYR A 438 -29.06 -6.26 -21.24
CA TYR A 438 -28.48 -6.48 -19.91
C TYR A 438 -26.95 -6.40 -20.01
N ILE A 439 -26.35 -5.66 -19.08
CA ILE A 439 -24.90 -5.54 -18.96
C ILE A 439 -24.49 -5.59 -17.48
N SER A 440 -23.43 -6.32 -17.21
CA SER A 440 -22.86 -6.50 -15.88
C SER A 440 -21.35 -6.38 -15.91
N LEU A 441 -20.77 -5.72 -14.92
CA LEU A 441 -19.35 -5.63 -14.66
C LEU A 441 -19.07 -6.11 -13.24
N THR A 442 -18.27 -7.16 -13.12
CA THR A 442 -17.72 -7.59 -11.83
C THR A 442 -16.25 -7.21 -11.73
N ILE A 443 -15.90 -6.42 -10.71
CA ILE A 443 -14.53 -6.09 -10.35
C ILE A 443 -14.11 -7.04 -9.22
N PRO A 444 -13.24 -8.03 -9.46
CA PRO A 444 -12.93 -9.06 -8.47
C PRO A 444 -11.96 -8.58 -7.38
N SER A 445 -11.19 -7.54 -7.66
CA SER A 445 -10.10 -7.09 -6.81
C SER A 445 -10.03 -5.56 -6.63
N LEU A 446 -11.16 -4.93 -6.26
CA LEU A 446 -11.24 -3.49 -6.06
C LEU A 446 -10.67 -3.07 -4.70
N ILE A 447 -9.57 -2.33 -4.69
CA ILE A 447 -8.92 -1.88 -3.45
C ILE A 447 -9.25 -0.42 -3.21
N VAL A 448 -10.13 -0.18 -2.25
CA VAL A 448 -10.59 1.16 -1.90
C VAL A 448 -10.67 1.34 -0.38
N ALA A 449 -10.56 2.58 0.05
CA ALA A 449 -10.67 3.03 1.42
C ALA A 449 -11.50 4.31 1.50
N THR A 450 -12.12 4.50 2.66
CA THR A 450 -12.77 5.77 3.03
C THR A 450 -12.16 6.38 4.28
N TYR A 451 -11.10 5.76 4.78
CA TYR A 451 -10.34 6.15 5.96
C TYR A 451 -8.87 5.70 5.85
N GLY A 452 -7.94 6.59 6.19
CA GLY A 452 -6.49 6.34 6.18
C GLY A 452 -5.83 6.55 4.80
N GLY A 453 -4.51 6.59 4.78
CA GLY A 453 -3.76 6.87 3.55
C GLY A 453 -4.03 8.29 3.02
N GLY A 454 -4.28 8.42 1.71
CA GLY A 454 -4.54 9.71 1.07
C GLY A 454 -5.96 10.25 1.25
N THR A 455 -6.89 9.47 1.81
CA THR A 455 -8.32 9.86 1.89
C THR A 455 -8.57 11.08 2.77
N GLY A 456 -7.64 11.40 3.68
CA GLY A 456 -7.72 12.55 4.57
C GLY A 456 -7.07 13.82 4.03
N LEU A 457 -6.39 13.75 2.87
CA LEU A 457 -5.81 14.93 2.24
C LEU A 457 -6.93 15.90 1.81
N PRO A 458 -6.69 17.22 1.80
CA PRO A 458 -7.76 18.21 1.74
C PRO A 458 -8.72 18.05 0.55
N THR A 459 -8.19 18.03 -0.67
CA THR A 459 -9.04 17.91 -1.88
C THR A 459 -9.64 16.51 -2.04
N GLN A 460 -8.91 15.47 -1.61
CA GLN A 460 -9.37 14.09 -1.65
C GLN A 460 -10.54 13.84 -0.71
N ARG A 461 -10.48 14.44 0.49
CA ARG A 461 -11.55 14.37 1.48
C ARG A 461 -12.81 15.06 0.98
N GLU A 462 -12.70 16.26 0.41
CA GLU A 462 -13.84 16.96 -0.20
C GLU A 462 -14.52 16.08 -1.26
N CYS A 463 -13.74 15.43 -2.13
CA CYS A 463 -14.28 14.52 -3.14
C CYS A 463 -15.02 13.32 -2.55
N LEU A 464 -14.53 12.74 -1.45
CA LEU A 464 -15.25 11.69 -0.73
C LEU A 464 -16.51 12.22 -0.03
N GLU A 465 -16.49 13.43 0.52
CA GLU A 465 -17.63 14.08 1.15
C GLU A 465 -18.73 14.43 0.13
N LEU A 466 -18.38 14.84 -1.10
CA LEU A 466 -19.31 15.06 -2.22
C LEU A 466 -20.16 13.80 -2.52
N MET A 467 -19.56 12.62 -2.42
CA MET A 467 -20.26 11.35 -2.58
C MET A 467 -20.89 10.82 -1.28
N GLY A 468 -20.70 11.51 -0.16
CA GLY A 468 -21.08 11.05 1.18
C GLY A 468 -20.40 9.73 1.56
N CYS A 469 -19.14 9.57 1.16
CA CYS A 469 -18.32 8.38 1.31
C CYS A 469 -17.13 8.56 2.25
N TYR A 470 -16.90 9.73 2.84
CA TYR A 470 -15.81 9.91 3.80
C TYR A 470 -16.12 9.27 5.16
N GLY A 471 -15.14 8.57 5.77
CA GLY A 471 -15.21 8.05 7.13
C GLY A 471 -15.58 6.57 7.26
N LYS A 472 -15.94 6.18 8.49
CA LYS A 472 -16.27 4.79 8.87
C LYS A 472 -17.65 4.36 8.36
N GLY A 473 -17.81 3.08 8.04
CA GLY A 473 -19.02 2.45 7.52
C GLY A 473 -19.37 2.85 6.08
N LYS A 474 -18.40 3.35 5.31
CA LYS A 474 -18.64 3.94 3.97
C LYS A 474 -17.88 3.24 2.85
N VAL A 475 -16.92 2.36 3.14
CA VAL A 475 -16.07 1.76 2.08
C VAL A 475 -16.88 0.93 1.08
N LYS A 476 -17.90 0.21 1.53
CA LYS A 476 -18.75 -0.60 0.65
C LYS A 476 -19.67 0.26 -0.21
N LYS A 477 -20.19 1.36 0.34
CA LYS A 477 -20.92 2.39 -0.43
C LYS A 477 -20.03 2.94 -1.54
N PHE A 478 -18.78 3.28 -1.21
CA PHE A 478 -17.83 3.78 -2.19
C PHE A 478 -17.49 2.74 -3.27
N ALA A 479 -17.30 1.47 -2.90
CA ALA A 479 -17.06 0.38 -3.85
C ALA A 479 -18.22 0.20 -4.86
N GLU A 480 -19.48 0.26 -4.40
CA GLU A 480 -20.65 0.19 -5.27
C GLU A 480 -20.73 1.37 -6.25
N ILE A 481 -20.37 2.58 -5.80
CA ILE A 481 -20.33 3.76 -6.67
C ILE A 481 -19.24 3.60 -7.73
N VAL A 482 -18.02 3.18 -7.35
CA VAL A 482 -16.91 2.97 -8.30
C VAL A 482 -17.30 1.94 -9.37
N ALA A 483 -17.90 0.82 -8.98
CA ALA A 483 -18.35 -0.20 -9.94
C ALA A 483 -19.45 0.32 -10.88
N GLY A 484 -20.40 1.09 -10.36
CA GLY A 484 -21.46 1.69 -11.16
C GLY A 484 -20.94 2.72 -12.19
N VAL A 485 -19.96 3.54 -11.79
CA VAL A 485 -19.28 4.48 -12.69
C VAL A 485 -18.50 3.74 -13.77
N ALA A 486 -17.76 2.70 -13.40
CA ALA A 486 -17.02 1.88 -14.37
C ALA A 486 -17.97 1.26 -15.40
N LEU A 487 -19.08 0.63 -14.98
CA LEU A 487 -20.10 0.07 -15.87
C LEU A 487 -20.68 1.13 -16.84
N ALA A 488 -21.00 2.32 -16.33
CA ALA A 488 -21.50 3.41 -17.15
C ALA A 488 -20.50 3.82 -18.25
N GLY A 489 -19.21 3.85 -17.91
CA GLY A 489 -18.13 4.06 -18.86
C GLY A 489 -18.12 3.02 -19.97
N GLU A 490 -18.20 1.74 -19.61
CA GLU A 490 -18.17 0.62 -20.57
C GLU A 490 -19.26 0.77 -21.63
N ILE A 491 -20.49 1.08 -21.22
CA ILE A 491 -21.61 1.35 -22.14
C ILE A 491 -21.28 2.51 -23.08
N SER A 492 -20.83 3.64 -22.55
CA SER A 492 -20.56 4.83 -23.37
C SER A 492 -19.44 4.60 -24.39
N LEU A 493 -18.35 3.93 -24.00
CA LEU A 493 -17.23 3.68 -24.91
C LEU A 493 -17.61 2.65 -25.98
N ALA A 494 -18.25 1.55 -25.59
CA ALA A 494 -18.72 0.55 -26.54
C ALA A 494 -19.67 1.16 -27.57
N SER A 495 -20.60 2.00 -27.13
CA SER A 495 -21.48 2.76 -28.03
C SER A 495 -20.71 3.64 -29.00
N ALA A 496 -19.71 4.41 -28.54
CA ALA A 496 -18.93 5.28 -29.42
C ALA A 496 -18.16 4.49 -30.50
N ILE A 497 -17.63 3.32 -30.15
CA ILE A 497 -16.90 2.45 -31.09
C ILE A 497 -17.89 1.84 -32.09
N SER A 498 -18.99 1.27 -31.60
CA SER A 498 -19.99 0.57 -32.43
C SER A 498 -20.82 1.51 -33.31
N SER A 499 -20.96 2.79 -32.97
CA SER A 499 -21.63 3.80 -33.80
C SER A 499 -20.71 4.52 -34.79
N TRP A 500 -19.41 4.15 -34.85
CA TRP A 500 -18.37 4.80 -35.65
C TRP A 500 -18.10 6.29 -35.30
N GLU A 501 -18.62 6.80 -34.17
CA GLU A 501 -18.40 8.18 -33.68
C GLU A 501 -17.08 8.35 -32.90
N TRP A 502 -16.33 7.27 -32.66
CA TRP A 502 -15.14 7.26 -31.82
C TRP A 502 -14.00 8.16 -32.33
N VAL A 503 -13.74 8.15 -33.65
CA VAL A 503 -12.64 8.92 -34.26
C VAL A 503 -12.91 10.43 -34.22
N SER A 504 -14.14 10.86 -34.51
CA SER A 504 -14.50 12.29 -34.58
C SER A 504 -14.52 12.97 -33.20
N SER A 505 -14.90 12.24 -32.15
CA SER A 505 -14.95 12.77 -30.78
C SER A 505 -13.55 13.00 -30.19
N HIS A 506 -12.62 12.06 -30.41
CA HIS A 506 -11.22 12.23 -30.01
C HIS A 506 -10.52 13.33 -30.79
N GLU A 507 -10.81 13.48 -32.09
CA GLU A 507 -10.23 14.58 -32.88
C GLU A 507 -10.72 15.97 -32.43
N LYS A 508 -12.00 16.10 -32.04
CA LYS A 508 -12.59 17.39 -31.66
C LYS A 508 -12.29 17.84 -30.23
N TYR A 509 -12.20 16.91 -29.29
CA TYR A 509 -12.10 17.22 -27.85
C TYR A 509 -10.85 16.63 -27.16
N GLY A 510 -10.13 15.71 -27.81
CA GLY A 510 -8.94 15.04 -27.27
C GLY A 510 -7.61 15.60 -27.78
N ARG A 511 -7.62 16.45 -28.81
CA ARG A 511 -6.41 17.12 -29.30
C ARG A 511 -6.19 18.43 -28.54
N ASN A 512 -5.30 18.40 -27.55
CA ASN A 512 -4.62 19.60 -27.04
C ASN A 512 -3.52 19.98 -28.05
N ARG A 513 -3.90 20.52 -29.22
CA ARG A 513 -2.95 21.14 -30.16
C ARG A 513 -2.90 22.64 -29.95
#